data_AF-A0A9Y2P0U6-F1
#
_entry.id   AF-A0A9Y2P0U6-F1
#
_cell.length_a   1.000
_cell.length_b   1.000
_cell.length_c   1.000
_cell.angle_alpha   90.00
_cell.angle_beta   90.00
_cell.angle_gamma   90.00
#
_symmetry.space_group_name_H-M   'P 1'
#
loop_
_entity.id
_entity.type
_entity.pdbx_description
1 polymer ?
#
loop_
_entity_poly.entity_id
_entity_poly.type
_entity_poly.pdbx_seq_one_letter_code
_entity_poly.pdbx_strand_id
1 'polypeptide(L)'
;MRQIEELQGRIAAAMDRIGTGLGALEAAQNAALGAAAQDDLTQALDDERLANAQLQERLKTLKAQLADVAPSADTSGDLESLQAEVELLRNEVGNTAEKDALKAENQRLTADLEAAGNTAAVMAESKAALDAEVAERNADITALQARIAEAEGAASEDEDSADADSADGGSAELRAEIEDLKAQLQTAQGELAAAQPAAALADGDVGSDHSEELDRQNDMLVRLDTELQQLRHANESLRSANTALREANAAGVGDADLINTAMEAEIAGLRAAQASDQAQVNVVLAKLEPLLAHARNLPEGEEV
;
A
#
# COMPACT_ATOMS: atom_id res chain seq x y z
N MET A 1 105.63 -14.81 -75.32
CA MET A 1 106.08 -14.55 -73.94
C MET A 1 105.82 -13.08 -73.57
N ARG A 2 106.54 -12.08 -74.10
CA ARG A 2 106.40 -10.64 -73.72
C ARG A 2 104.99 -10.02 -73.83
N GLN A 3 104.21 -10.33 -74.87
CA GLN A 3 102.85 -9.78 -75.03
C GLN A 3 101.85 -10.32 -73.99
N ILE A 4 102.06 -11.55 -73.48
CA ILE A 4 101.19 -12.13 -72.45
C ILE A 4 101.48 -11.47 -71.10
N GLU A 5 102.75 -11.21 -70.78
CA GLU A 5 103.16 -10.47 -69.57
C GLU A 5 102.63 -9.02 -69.57
N GLU A 6 102.66 -8.33 -70.71
CA GLU A 6 102.08 -6.98 -70.85
C GLU A 6 100.57 -6.98 -70.66
N LEU A 7 99.86 -7.96 -71.23
CA LEU A 7 98.42 -8.12 -71.04
C LEU A 7 98.07 -8.48 -69.59
N GLN A 8 98.83 -9.35 -68.95
CA GLN A 8 98.66 -9.68 -67.53
C GLN A 8 98.89 -8.48 -66.62
N GLY A 9 99.93 -7.66 -66.87
CA GLY A 9 100.20 -6.44 -66.12
C GLY A 9 99.09 -5.38 -66.31
N ARG A 10 98.55 -5.25 -67.53
CA ARG A 10 97.40 -4.38 -67.80
C ARG A 10 96.12 -4.88 -67.12
N ILE A 11 95.88 -6.19 -67.11
CA ILE A 11 94.71 -6.77 -66.42
C ILE A 11 94.85 -6.56 -64.91
N ALA A 12 96.02 -6.79 -64.31
CA ALA A 12 96.25 -6.53 -62.88
C ALA A 12 96.01 -5.04 -62.54
N ALA A 13 96.57 -4.12 -63.32
CA ALA A 13 96.34 -2.68 -63.14
C ALA A 13 94.86 -2.28 -63.36
N ALA A 14 94.15 -2.94 -64.28
CA ALA A 14 92.72 -2.73 -64.49
C ALA A 14 91.90 -3.28 -63.32
N MET A 15 92.24 -4.45 -62.78
CA MET A 15 91.59 -5.02 -61.60
C MET A 15 91.83 -4.18 -60.36
N ASP A 16 93.03 -3.65 -60.14
CA ASP A 16 93.34 -2.73 -59.04
C ASP A 16 92.51 -1.44 -59.15
N ARG A 17 92.39 -0.86 -60.36
CA ARG A 17 91.53 0.30 -60.61
C ARG A 17 90.05 0.02 -60.40
N ILE A 18 89.58 -1.17 -60.78
CA ILE A 18 88.21 -1.59 -60.53
C ILE A 18 88.00 -1.79 -59.03
N GLY A 19 88.96 -2.38 -58.31
CA GLY A 19 88.92 -2.54 -56.86
C GLY A 19 88.85 -1.20 -56.13
N THR A 20 89.69 -0.23 -56.52
CA THR A 20 89.63 1.12 -55.94
C THR A 20 88.36 1.87 -56.33
N GLY A 21 87.90 1.71 -57.58
CA GLY A 21 86.64 2.30 -58.05
C GLY A 21 85.40 1.75 -57.34
N LEU A 22 85.35 0.44 -57.12
CA LEU A 22 84.29 -0.22 -56.35
C LEU A 22 84.33 0.19 -54.88
N GLY A 23 85.52 0.27 -54.27
CA GLY A 23 85.65 0.76 -52.89
C GLY A 23 85.19 2.22 -52.74
N ALA A 24 85.49 3.08 -53.72
CA ALA A 24 84.99 4.47 -53.73
C ALA A 24 83.48 4.55 -53.95
N LEU A 25 82.91 3.70 -54.80
CA LEU A 25 81.47 3.63 -55.04
C LEU A 25 80.73 3.11 -53.80
N GLU A 26 81.25 2.09 -53.13
CA GLU A 26 80.70 1.55 -51.89
C GLU A 26 80.75 2.59 -50.76
N ALA A 27 81.85 3.34 -50.64
CA ALA A 27 81.96 4.45 -49.69
C ALA A 27 80.95 5.57 -49.99
N ALA A 28 80.79 5.95 -51.26
CA ALA A 28 79.81 6.95 -51.68
C ALA A 28 78.36 6.48 -51.46
N GLN A 29 78.08 5.21 -51.72
CA GLN A 29 76.78 4.60 -51.48
C GLN A 29 76.46 4.53 -49.99
N ASN A 30 77.41 4.14 -49.15
CA ASN A 30 77.25 4.14 -47.69
C ASN A 30 77.07 5.56 -47.12
N ALA A 31 77.77 6.56 -47.66
CA ALA A 31 77.58 7.96 -47.29
C ALA A 31 76.19 8.47 -47.70
N ALA A 32 75.72 8.12 -48.90
CA ALA A 32 74.38 8.50 -49.37
C ALA A 32 73.26 7.81 -48.57
N LEU A 33 73.42 6.52 -48.26
CA LEU A 33 72.49 5.78 -47.40
C LEU A 33 72.47 6.34 -45.97
N GLY A 34 73.64 6.70 -45.44
CA GLY A 34 73.75 7.35 -44.12
C GLY A 34 73.11 8.74 -44.09
N ALA A 35 73.26 9.54 -45.16
CA ALA A 35 72.60 10.83 -45.28
C ALA A 35 71.07 10.69 -45.37
N ALA A 36 70.57 9.75 -46.19
CA ALA A 36 69.14 9.48 -46.30
C ALA A 36 68.53 9.01 -44.96
N ALA A 37 69.21 8.10 -44.25
CA ALA A 37 68.78 7.66 -42.92
C ALA A 37 68.80 8.79 -41.88
N GLN A 38 69.74 9.73 -42.00
CA GLN A 38 69.80 10.91 -41.15
C GLN A 38 68.64 11.87 -41.44
N ASP A 39 68.32 12.09 -42.71
CA ASP A 39 67.19 12.93 -43.13
C ASP A 39 65.86 12.33 -42.64
N ASP A 40 65.65 11.02 -42.81
CA ASP A 40 64.46 10.30 -42.31
C ASP A 40 64.33 10.43 -40.78
N LEU A 41 65.43 10.29 -40.04
CA LEU A 41 65.44 10.43 -38.58
C LEU A 41 65.11 11.86 -38.16
N THR A 42 65.62 12.87 -38.87
CA THR A 42 65.28 14.27 -38.58
C THR A 42 63.80 14.56 -38.83
N GLN A 43 63.23 14.03 -39.91
CA GLN A 43 61.82 14.18 -40.21
C GLN A 43 60.94 13.53 -39.13
N ALA A 44 61.24 12.30 -38.73
CA ALA A 44 60.51 11.61 -37.66
C ALA A 44 60.57 12.38 -36.33
N LEU A 45 61.72 12.99 -36.01
CA LEU A 45 61.90 13.76 -34.79
C LEU A 45 61.07 15.05 -34.82
N ASP A 46 60.99 15.73 -35.96
CA ASP A 46 60.16 16.92 -36.12
C ASP A 46 58.66 16.60 -36.08
N ASP A 47 58.23 15.46 -36.64
CA ASP A 47 56.85 14.97 -36.53
C ASP A 47 56.45 14.68 -35.07
N GLU A 48 57.33 14.00 -34.30
CA GLU A 48 57.10 13.72 -32.87
C GLU A 48 57.07 14.99 -32.01
N ARG A 49 57.89 16.00 -32.35
CA ARG A 49 57.83 17.31 -31.68
C ARG A 49 56.50 18.01 -31.93
N LEU A 50 55.98 17.95 -33.16
CA LEU A 50 54.68 18.52 -33.49
C LEU A 50 53.54 17.81 -32.75
N ALA A 51 53.56 16.47 -32.69
CA ALA A 51 52.56 15.70 -31.96
C ALA A 51 52.58 16.01 -30.45
N ASN A 52 53.77 16.13 -29.85
CA ASN A 52 53.91 16.52 -28.45
C ASN A 52 53.39 17.93 -28.19
N ALA A 53 53.66 18.89 -29.07
CA ALA A 53 53.15 20.26 -28.94
C ALA A 53 51.60 20.28 -28.97
N GLN A 54 50.97 19.52 -29.86
CA GLN A 54 49.52 19.40 -29.95
C GLN A 54 48.91 18.73 -28.69
N LEU A 55 49.56 17.69 -28.15
CA LEU A 55 49.12 17.05 -26.90
C LEU A 55 49.26 17.98 -25.70
N GLN A 56 50.33 18.77 -25.63
CA GLN A 56 50.50 19.77 -24.57
C GLN A 56 49.43 20.86 -24.64
N GLU A 57 49.05 21.30 -25.84
CA GLU A 57 47.95 22.24 -26.03
C GLU A 57 46.61 21.64 -25.59
N ARG A 58 46.30 20.39 -25.99
CA ARG A 58 45.10 19.68 -25.52
C ARG A 58 45.06 19.47 -24.00
N LEU A 59 46.20 19.14 -23.40
CA LEU A 59 46.30 19.03 -21.94
C LEU A 59 46.10 20.38 -21.26
N LYS A 60 46.60 21.47 -21.86
CA LYS A 60 46.37 22.82 -21.36
C LYS A 60 44.90 23.21 -21.46
N THR A 61 44.22 22.90 -22.57
CA THR A 61 42.79 23.17 -22.74
C THR A 61 41.94 22.34 -21.78
N LEU A 62 42.24 21.05 -21.61
CA LEU A 62 41.55 20.18 -20.67
C LEU A 62 41.76 20.62 -19.21
N LYS A 63 42.97 21.03 -18.85
CA LYS A 63 43.25 21.58 -17.52
C LYS A 63 42.55 22.92 -17.29
N ALA A 64 42.47 23.78 -18.30
CA ALA A 64 41.71 25.01 -18.23
C ALA A 64 40.20 24.72 -18.07
N GLN A 65 39.66 23.78 -18.85
CA GLN A 65 38.27 23.32 -18.73
C GLN A 65 37.98 22.71 -17.35
N LEU A 66 38.88 21.89 -16.81
CA LEU A 66 38.73 21.31 -15.47
C LEU A 66 38.90 22.35 -14.35
N ALA A 67 39.64 23.43 -14.58
CA ALA A 67 39.75 24.53 -13.62
C ALA A 67 38.55 25.50 -13.69
N ASP A 68 37.96 25.67 -14.88
CA ASP A 68 36.76 26.47 -15.14
C ASP A 68 35.49 25.74 -14.66
N VAL A 69 35.48 24.40 -14.77
CA VAL A 69 34.67 23.52 -13.92
C VAL A 69 35.29 23.53 -12.53
N ALA A 70 35.18 24.67 -11.85
CA ALA A 70 35.46 24.73 -10.42
C ALA A 70 34.77 23.54 -9.73
N PRO A 71 35.31 22.97 -8.64
CA PRO A 71 34.48 22.19 -7.74
C PRO A 71 33.41 23.17 -7.25
N SER A 72 32.26 23.19 -7.93
CA SER A 72 31.10 23.91 -7.44
C SER A 72 30.90 23.40 -6.02
N ALA A 73 31.01 24.30 -5.04
CA ALA A 73 30.67 23.96 -3.66
C ALA A 73 29.27 23.32 -3.60
N ASP A 74 28.41 23.66 -4.57
CA ASP A 74 27.12 23.04 -4.83
C ASP A 74 27.19 21.55 -5.13
N THR A 75 28.12 21.03 -5.96
CA THR A 75 28.19 19.57 -6.19
C THR A 75 28.59 18.76 -4.95
N SER A 76 29.34 19.35 -4.02
CA SER A 76 29.65 18.72 -2.72
C SER A 76 28.45 18.80 -1.78
N GLY A 77 27.78 19.96 -1.71
CA GLY A 77 26.57 20.16 -0.92
C GLY A 77 25.38 19.32 -1.42
N ASP A 78 25.24 19.19 -2.74
CA ASP A 78 24.24 18.35 -3.40
C ASP A 78 24.50 16.88 -3.09
N LEU A 79 25.76 16.43 -3.15
CA LEU A 79 26.14 15.06 -2.76
C LEU A 79 25.87 14.79 -1.27
N GLU A 80 26.19 15.73 -0.40
CA GLU A 80 25.91 15.64 1.04
C GLU A 80 24.39 15.65 1.32
N SER A 81 23.62 16.46 0.58
CA SER A 81 22.16 16.51 0.70
C SER A 81 21.49 15.22 0.20
N LEU A 82 21.92 14.69 -0.94
CA LEU A 82 21.48 13.40 -1.48
C LEU A 82 21.88 12.25 -0.56
N GLN A 83 23.07 12.30 0.06
CA GLN A 83 23.48 11.31 1.05
C GLN A 83 22.62 11.37 2.31
N ALA A 84 22.31 12.55 2.82
CA ALA A 84 21.43 12.73 3.97
C ALA A 84 20.00 12.26 3.67
N GLU A 85 19.46 12.55 2.48
CA GLU A 85 18.15 12.08 2.05
C GLU A 85 18.13 10.55 1.88
N VAL A 86 19.18 9.96 1.32
CA VAL A 86 19.33 8.49 1.24
C VAL A 86 19.41 7.87 2.63
N GLU A 87 20.11 8.46 3.59
CA GLU A 87 20.14 7.98 4.97
C GLU A 87 18.77 8.10 5.67
N LEU A 88 18.04 9.18 5.43
CA LEU A 88 16.68 9.38 5.94
C LEU A 88 15.72 8.33 5.38
N LEU A 89 15.71 8.13 4.06
CA LEU A 89 14.93 7.09 3.40
C LEU A 89 15.33 5.69 3.86
N ARG A 90 16.62 5.45 4.14
CA ARG A 90 17.09 4.16 4.66
C ARG A 90 16.63 3.91 6.09
N ASN A 91 16.53 4.97 6.91
CA ASN A 91 15.99 4.91 8.26
C ASN A 91 14.46 4.78 8.26
N GLU A 92 13.75 5.44 7.33
CA GLU A 92 12.30 5.31 7.15
C GLU A 92 11.91 3.94 6.60
N VAL A 93 12.65 3.42 5.61
CA VAL A 93 12.51 2.04 5.13
C VAL A 93 12.92 1.04 6.23
N GLY A 94 13.86 1.42 7.09
CA GLY A 94 14.27 0.67 8.29
C GLY A 94 13.27 0.76 9.44
N ASN A 95 12.33 1.70 9.42
CA ASN A 95 11.19 1.76 10.35
C ASN A 95 10.12 0.72 9.94
N THR A 96 10.57 -0.53 9.74
CA THR A 96 9.69 -1.69 9.53
C THR A 96 8.91 -2.01 10.80
N ALA A 97 9.33 -1.52 11.96
CA ALA A 97 8.65 -1.75 13.23
C ALA A 97 7.19 -1.27 13.21
N GLU A 98 6.92 -0.09 12.66
CA GLU A 98 5.55 0.43 12.53
C GLU A 98 4.75 -0.38 11.50
N LYS A 99 5.35 -0.71 10.36
CA LYS A 99 4.72 -1.56 9.33
C LYS A 99 4.42 -2.97 9.86
N ASP A 100 5.33 -3.56 10.62
CA ASP A 100 5.21 -4.89 11.21
C ASP A 100 4.18 -4.88 12.35
N ALA A 101 4.14 -3.79 13.14
CA ALA A 101 3.11 -3.57 14.15
C ALA A 101 1.71 -3.41 13.52
N LEU A 102 1.58 -2.58 12.48
CA LEU A 102 0.32 -2.43 11.73
C LEU A 102 -0.11 -3.73 11.06
N LYS A 103 0.84 -4.52 10.55
CA LYS A 103 0.55 -5.85 9.97
C LYS A 103 0.06 -6.82 11.05
N ALA A 104 0.67 -6.82 12.24
CA ALA A 104 0.23 -7.63 13.36
C ALA A 104 -1.17 -7.21 13.86
N GLU A 105 -1.44 -5.90 13.91
CA GLU A 105 -2.75 -5.36 14.26
C GLU A 105 -3.82 -5.72 13.23
N ASN A 106 -3.52 -5.62 11.93
CA ASN A 106 -4.44 -6.06 10.87
C ASN A 106 -4.75 -7.57 10.99
N GLN A 107 -3.74 -8.40 11.30
CA GLN A 107 -3.96 -9.83 11.51
C GLN A 107 -4.85 -10.09 12.73
N ARG A 108 -4.63 -9.36 13.82
CA ARG A 108 -5.48 -9.45 15.02
C ARG A 108 -6.91 -9.02 14.72
N LEU A 109 -7.11 -7.87 14.09
CA LEU A 109 -8.44 -7.37 13.73
C LEU A 109 -9.17 -8.32 12.78
N THR A 110 -8.45 -8.92 11.83
CA THR A 110 -9.04 -9.95 10.95
C THR A 110 -9.52 -11.15 11.75
N ALA A 111 -8.71 -11.65 12.69
CA ALA A 111 -9.09 -12.76 13.55
C ALA A 111 -10.27 -12.40 14.48
N ASP A 112 -10.30 -11.19 15.03
CA ASP A 112 -11.38 -10.70 15.88
C ASP A 112 -12.70 -10.57 15.07
N LEU A 113 -12.64 -10.11 13.81
CA LEU A 113 -13.79 -10.06 12.91
C LEU A 113 -14.30 -11.45 12.52
N GLU A 114 -13.40 -12.39 12.23
CA GLU A 114 -13.78 -13.79 11.97
C GLU A 114 -14.42 -14.44 13.20
N ALA A 115 -13.87 -14.20 14.39
CA ALA A 115 -14.43 -14.69 15.65
C ALA A 115 -15.81 -14.08 15.95
N ALA A 116 -15.99 -12.78 15.71
CA ALA A 116 -17.27 -12.10 15.84
C ALA A 116 -18.30 -12.65 14.84
N GLY A 117 -17.90 -12.87 13.58
CA GLY A 117 -18.74 -13.48 12.56
C GLY A 117 -19.19 -14.90 12.92
N ASN A 118 -18.27 -15.73 13.43
CA ASN A 118 -18.60 -17.08 13.91
C ASN A 118 -19.55 -17.04 15.11
N THR A 119 -19.34 -16.11 16.05
CA THR A 119 -20.23 -15.94 17.21
C THR A 119 -21.62 -15.50 16.77
N ALA A 120 -21.72 -14.56 15.82
CA ALA A 120 -22.99 -14.13 15.24
C ALA A 120 -23.71 -15.26 14.51
N ALA A 121 -22.98 -16.12 13.78
CA ALA A 121 -23.55 -17.29 13.12
C ALA A 121 -24.13 -18.29 14.13
N VAL A 122 -23.40 -18.59 15.22
CA VAL A 122 -23.89 -19.47 16.30
C VAL A 122 -25.11 -18.87 16.99
N MET A 123 -25.13 -17.56 17.23
CA MET A 123 -26.30 -16.88 17.80
C MET A 123 -27.50 -16.92 16.86
N ALA A 124 -27.29 -16.76 15.54
CA ALA A 124 -28.35 -16.86 14.53
C ALA A 124 -28.92 -18.28 14.44
N GLU A 125 -28.08 -19.32 14.50
CA GLU A 125 -28.52 -20.71 14.55
C GLU A 125 -29.31 -21.01 15.83
N SER A 126 -28.84 -20.54 16.99
CA SER A 126 -29.55 -20.67 18.27
C SER A 126 -30.90 -19.95 18.24
N LYS A 127 -30.98 -18.77 17.61
CA LYS A 127 -32.24 -18.04 17.42
C LYS A 127 -33.21 -18.82 16.55
N ALA A 128 -32.76 -19.31 15.39
CA ALA A 128 -33.59 -20.09 14.49
C ALA A 128 -34.13 -21.38 15.15
N ALA A 129 -33.33 -22.01 16.02
CA ALA A 129 -33.76 -23.18 16.80
C ALA A 129 -34.86 -22.82 17.82
N LEU A 130 -34.71 -21.70 18.54
CA LEU A 130 -35.73 -21.21 19.49
C LEU A 130 -37.03 -20.83 18.78
N ASP A 131 -36.95 -20.17 17.62
CA ASP A 131 -38.11 -19.80 16.81
C ASP A 131 -38.86 -21.04 16.30
N ALA A 132 -38.12 -22.09 15.91
CA ALA A 132 -38.71 -23.36 15.51
C ALA A 132 -39.42 -24.08 16.68
N GLU A 133 -38.82 -24.09 17.87
CA GLU A 133 -39.44 -24.68 19.06
C GLU A 133 -40.72 -23.92 19.46
N VAL A 134 -40.71 -22.58 19.39
CA VAL A 134 -41.90 -21.76 19.63
C VAL A 134 -42.99 -22.05 18.59
N ALA A 135 -42.63 -22.23 17.32
CA ALA A 135 -43.60 -22.59 16.28
C ALA A 135 -44.21 -23.98 16.49
N GLU A 136 -43.40 -24.97 16.88
CA GLU A 136 -43.86 -26.32 17.21
C GLU A 136 -44.82 -26.31 18.40
N ARG A 137 -44.47 -25.63 19.50
CA ARG A 137 -45.33 -25.51 20.69
C ARG A 137 -46.67 -24.82 20.38
N ASN A 138 -46.67 -23.82 19.50
CA ASN A 138 -47.90 -23.18 19.03
C ASN A 138 -48.78 -24.14 18.20
N ALA A 139 -48.17 -25.00 17.37
CA ALA A 139 -48.88 -26.01 16.61
C ALA A 139 -49.50 -27.07 17.53
N ASP A 140 -48.78 -27.53 18.55
CA ASP A 140 -49.27 -28.47 19.56
C ASP A 140 -50.47 -27.90 20.35
N ILE A 141 -50.38 -26.64 20.78
CA ILE A 141 -51.50 -25.96 21.45
C ILE A 141 -52.73 -25.90 20.52
N THR A 142 -52.53 -25.59 19.24
CA THR A 142 -53.63 -25.56 18.25
C THR A 142 -54.26 -26.94 18.06
N ALA A 143 -53.45 -28.00 18.03
CA ALA A 143 -53.93 -29.37 17.92
C ALA A 143 -54.69 -29.83 19.17
N LEU A 144 -54.20 -29.50 20.37
CA LEU A 144 -54.90 -29.77 21.63
C LEU A 144 -56.25 -29.03 21.70
N GLN A 145 -56.29 -27.76 21.28
CA GLN A 145 -57.54 -26.99 21.19
C GLN A 145 -58.56 -27.66 20.26
N ALA A 146 -58.12 -28.16 19.10
CA ALA A 146 -58.99 -28.87 18.17
C ALA A 146 -59.54 -30.18 18.76
N ARG A 147 -58.70 -30.98 19.44
CA ARG A 147 -59.13 -32.23 20.09
C ARG A 147 -60.11 -31.98 21.24
N ILE A 148 -59.91 -30.93 22.02
CA ILE A 148 -60.87 -30.51 23.05
C ILE A 148 -62.21 -30.14 22.41
N ALA A 149 -62.20 -29.36 21.32
CA ALA A 149 -63.43 -28.96 20.63
C ALA A 149 -64.18 -30.16 20.02
N GLU A 150 -63.46 -31.14 19.48
CA GLU A 150 -64.04 -32.40 18.97
C GLU A 150 -64.66 -33.24 20.09
N ALA A 151 -63.94 -33.42 21.21
CA ALA A 151 -64.44 -34.14 22.38
C ALA A 151 -65.64 -33.44 23.04
N GLU A 152 -65.63 -32.11 23.15
CA GLU A 152 -66.77 -31.31 23.61
C GLU A 152 -67.98 -31.43 22.68
N GLY A 153 -67.75 -31.50 21.36
CA GLY A 153 -68.79 -31.78 20.38
C GLY A 153 -69.42 -33.17 20.57
N ALA A 154 -68.59 -34.20 20.66
CA ALA A 154 -69.04 -35.59 20.89
C ALA A 154 -69.82 -35.75 22.22
N ALA A 155 -69.35 -35.10 23.29
CA ALA A 155 -70.04 -35.10 24.58
C ALA A 155 -71.43 -34.44 24.51
N SER A 156 -71.60 -33.41 23.67
CA SER A 156 -72.89 -32.77 23.45
C SER A 156 -73.87 -33.59 22.60
N GLU A 157 -73.36 -34.38 21.64
CA GLU A 157 -74.17 -35.29 20.82
C GLU A 157 -74.67 -36.50 21.63
N ASP A 158 -73.86 -37.03 22.55
CA ASP A 158 -74.26 -38.10 23.47
C ASP A 158 -75.35 -37.65 24.46
N GLU A 159 -75.31 -36.39 24.94
CA GLU A 159 -76.34 -35.82 25.82
C GLU A 159 -77.70 -35.58 25.15
N ASP A 160 -77.73 -35.33 23.83
CA ASP A 160 -78.96 -35.11 23.05
C ASP A 160 -79.64 -36.46 22.65
N SER A 161 -78.95 -37.59 22.82
CA SER A 161 -79.50 -38.92 22.57
C SER A 161 -80.36 -39.42 23.74
N ALA A 162 -81.65 -39.64 23.50
CA ALA A 162 -82.67 -39.85 24.54
C ALA A 162 -82.72 -41.27 25.17
N ASP A 163 -81.62 -42.02 25.22
CA ASP A 163 -81.55 -43.35 25.86
C ASP A 163 -80.78 -43.29 27.20
N ALA A 164 -81.47 -42.83 28.25
CA ALA A 164 -80.93 -42.47 29.56
C ALA A 164 -80.44 -43.64 30.46
N ASP A 165 -80.48 -44.90 30.02
CA ASP A 165 -80.21 -46.07 30.88
C ASP A 165 -78.83 -46.75 30.60
N SER A 166 -78.09 -46.29 29.58
CA SER A 166 -76.71 -46.75 29.28
C SER A 166 -75.69 -45.63 29.04
N ALA A 167 -76.11 -44.36 29.10
CA ALA A 167 -75.30 -43.18 28.75
C ALA A 167 -74.40 -42.62 29.88
N ASP A 168 -74.61 -43.04 31.14
CA ASP A 168 -73.91 -42.46 32.29
C ASP A 168 -72.41 -42.79 32.33
N GLY A 169 -72.00 -43.94 31.77
CA GLY A 169 -70.59 -44.34 31.69
C GLY A 169 -69.80 -43.59 30.62
N GLY A 170 -70.31 -43.53 29.39
CA GLY A 170 -69.61 -42.91 28.25
C GLY A 170 -69.47 -41.39 28.37
N SER A 171 -70.52 -40.70 28.84
CA SER A 171 -70.46 -39.25 29.08
C SER A 171 -69.47 -38.89 30.20
N ALA A 172 -69.37 -39.72 31.25
CA ALA A 172 -68.38 -39.53 32.31
C ALA A 172 -66.93 -39.76 31.83
N GLU A 173 -66.70 -40.75 30.97
CA GLU A 173 -65.40 -41.03 30.35
C GLU A 173 -64.95 -39.88 29.42
N LEU A 174 -65.85 -39.38 28.55
CA LEU A 174 -65.57 -38.23 27.67
C LEU A 174 -65.29 -36.95 28.47
N ARG A 175 -66.03 -36.71 29.57
CA ARG A 175 -65.78 -35.56 30.46
C ARG A 175 -64.41 -35.64 31.14
N ALA A 176 -63.98 -36.84 31.54
CA ALA A 176 -62.64 -37.05 32.10
C ALA A 176 -61.54 -36.82 31.05
N GLU A 177 -61.76 -37.25 29.80
CA GLU A 177 -60.82 -37.00 28.69
C GLU A 177 -60.71 -35.50 28.36
N ILE A 178 -61.83 -34.76 28.36
CA ILE A 178 -61.84 -33.30 28.18
C ILE A 178 -61.06 -32.59 29.30
N GLU A 179 -61.21 -33.04 30.55
CA GLU A 179 -60.47 -32.48 31.68
C GLU A 179 -58.96 -32.72 31.56
N ASP A 180 -58.55 -33.92 31.15
CA ASP A 180 -57.15 -34.26 30.91
C ASP A 180 -56.55 -33.45 29.75
N LEU A 181 -57.26 -33.35 28.61
CA LEU A 181 -56.82 -32.54 27.48
C LEU A 181 -56.71 -31.04 27.85
N LYS A 182 -57.62 -30.52 28.68
CA LYS A 182 -57.53 -29.13 29.20
C LYS A 182 -56.31 -28.94 30.10
N ALA A 183 -55.98 -29.91 30.95
CA ALA A 183 -54.76 -29.89 31.77
C ALA A 183 -53.48 -29.91 30.91
N GLN A 184 -53.46 -30.74 29.86
CA GLN A 184 -52.36 -30.77 28.89
C GLN A 184 -52.20 -29.42 28.16
N LEU A 185 -53.30 -28.82 27.71
CA LEU A 185 -53.29 -27.50 27.07
C LEU A 185 -52.77 -26.41 28.00
N GLN A 186 -53.20 -26.39 29.26
CA GLN A 186 -52.72 -25.43 30.25
C GLN A 186 -51.21 -25.56 30.49
N THR A 187 -50.71 -26.79 30.48
CA THR A 187 -49.28 -27.09 30.65
C THR A 187 -48.48 -26.58 29.44
N ALA A 188 -48.92 -26.91 28.22
CA ALA A 188 -48.28 -26.46 26.98
C ALA A 188 -48.30 -24.91 26.83
N GLN A 189 -49.38 -24.25 27.23
CA GLN A 189 -49.45 -22.78 27.27
C GLN A 189 -48.47 -22.16 28.27
N GLY A 190 -48.26 -22.80 29.43
CA GLY A 190 -47.27 -22.37 30.42
C GLY A 190 -45.84 -22.48 29.90
N GLU A 191 -45.51 -23.57 29.20
CA GLU A 191 -44.21 -23.79 28.57
C GLU A 191 -43.95 -22.78 27.44
N LEU A 192 -44.95 -22.49 26.60
CA LEU A 192 -44.85 -21.47 25.56
C LEU A 192 -44.60 -20.07 26.17
N ALA A 193 -45.33 -19.70 27.22
CA ALA A 193 -45.15 -18.42 27.89
C ALA A 193 -43.76 -18.26 28.51
N ALA A 194 -43.13 -19.36 28.93
CA ALA A 194 -41.75 -19.37 29.42
C ALA A 194 -40.70 -19.25 28.29
N ALA A 195 -40.98 -19.79 27.09
CA ALA A 195 -40.07 -19.79 25.94
C ALA A 195 -40.09 -18.48 25.12
N GLN A 196 -41.24 -17.81 25.02
CA GLN A 196 -41.41 -16.54 24.29
C GLN A 196 -40.44 -15.41 24.67
N PRO A 197 -40.17 -15.12 25.97
CA PRO A 197 -39.24 -14.05 26.32
C PRO A 197 -37.79 -14.34 25.90
N ALA A 198 -37.36 -15.60 25.89
CA ALA A 198 -36.02 -15.98 25.43
C ALA A 198 -35.87 -15.77 23.90
N ALA A 199 -36.91 -16.11 23.13
CA ALA A 199 -36.94 -15.82 21.69
C ALA A 199 -37.00 -14.31 21.39
N ALA A 200 -37.79 -13.54 22.16
CA ALA A 200 -37.89 -12.09 22.00
C ALA A 200 -36.59 -11.34 22.34
N LEU A 201 -35.84 -11.80 23.34
CA LEU A 201 -34.53 -11.24 23.69
C LEU A 201 -33.47 -11.54 22.62
N ALA A 202 -33.57 -12.68 21.93
CA ALA A 202 -32.71 -13.01 20.79
C ALA A 202 -33.06 -12.20 19.52
N ASP A 203 -34.24 -11.57 19.49
CA ASP A 203 -34.67 -10.67 18.42
C ASP A 203 -34.19 -9.22 18.63
N GLY A 204 -33.70 -8.89 19.83
CA GLY A 204 -33.20 -7.56 20.18
C GLY A 204 -31.85 -7.24 19.53
N ASP A 205 -31.88 -6.41 18.48
CA ASP A 205 -31.02 -5.25 18.14
C ASP A 205 -29.48 -5.34 18.14
N VAL A 206 -28.85 -6.35 18.72
CA VAL A 206 -27.38 -6.40 18.86
C VAL A 206 -26.69 -6.50 17.50
N GLY A 207 -27.31 -7.10 16.50
CA GLY A 207 -26.75 -7.19 15.13
C GLY A 207 -26.92 -5.89 14.31
N SER A 208 -28.05 -5.19 14.46
CA SER A 208 -28.34 -3.94 13.75
C SER A 208 -27.49 -2.79 14.29
N ASP A 209 -27.40 -2.64 15.60
CA ASP A 209 -26.64 -1.54 16.22
C ASP A 209 -25.15 -1.60 15.87
N HIS A 210 -24.54 -2.80 15.88
CA HIS A 210 -23.13 -2.96 15.51
C HIS A 210 -22.90 -2.73 14.01
N SER A 211 -23.83 -3.15 13.16
CA SER A 211 -23.75 -2.90 11.71
C SER A 211 -23.87 -1.40 11.41
N GLU A 212 -24.83 -0.72 12.03
CA GLU A 212 -25.00 0.72 11.86
C GLU A 212 -23.81 1.52 12.40
N GLU A 213 -23.21 1.07 13.50
CA GLU A 213 -22.00 1.68 14.05
C GLU A 213 -20.78 1.50 13.12
N LEU A 214 -20.62 0.32 12.53
CA LEU A 214 -19.57 0.09 11.52
C LEU A 214 -19.77 0.97 10.28
N ASP A 215 -21.01 1.13 9.81
CA ASP A 215 -21.33 2.01 8.68
C ASP A 215 -21.00 3.47 9.00
N ARG A 216 -21.36 3.97 10.20
CA ARG A 216 -21.00 5.32 10.66
C ARG A 216 -19.49 5.51 10.72
N GLN A 217 -18.75 4.51 11.23
CA GLN A 217 -17.29 4.56 11.31
C GLN A 217 -16.64 4.59 9.92
N ASN A 218 -17.16 3.79 8.98
CA ASN A 218 -16.66 3.76 7.61
C ASN A 218 -16.91 5.10 6.90
N ASP A 219 -18.10 5.69 7.06
CA ASP A 219 -18.42 7.01 6.54
C ASP A 219 -17.48 8.10 7.09
N MET A 220 -17.13 8.03 8.39
CA MET A 220 -16.15 8.94 8.99
C MET A 220 -14.75 8.79 8.38
N LEU A 221 -14.29 7.55 8.15
CA LEU A 221 -12.99 7.27 7.54
C LEU A 221 -12.93 7.77 6.09
N VAL A 222 -13.99 7.55 5.31
CA VAL A 222 -14.09 8.03 3.92
C VAL A 222 -14.02 9.56 3.87
N ARG A 223 -14.71 10.26 4.79
CA ARG A 223 -14.63 11.73 4.88
C ARG A 223 -13.21 12.19 5.22
N LEU A 224 -12.57 11.57 6.21
CA LEU A 224 -11.20 11.92 6.59
C LEU A 224 -10.21 11.69 5.43
N ASP A 225 -10.30 10.57 4.72
CA ASP A 225 -9.44 10.30 3.56
C ASP A 225 -9.66 11.33 2.45
N THR A 226 -10.91 11.70 2.18
CA THR A 226 -11.24 12.75 1.19
C THR A 226 -10.58 14.09 1.55
N GLU A 227 -10.65 14.51 2.81
CA GLU A 227 -10.02 15.75 3.27
C GLU A 227 -8.48 15.70 3.21
N LEU A 228 -7.88 14.55 3.55
CA LEU A 228 -6.42 14.35 3.43
C LEU A 228 -5.95 14.36 1.97
N GLN A 229 -6.73 13.78 1.05
CA GLN A 229 -6.46 13.84 -0.38
C GLN A 229 -6.53 15.28 -0.90
N GLN A 230 -7.53 16.06 -0.47
CA GLN A 230 -7.63 17.48 -0.82
C GLN A 230 -6.44 18.29 -0.27
N LEU A 231 -6.02 18.03 0.96
CA LEU A 231 -4.84 18.66 1.56
C LEU A 231 -3.55 18.33 0.78
N ARG A 232 -3.36 17.07 0.35
CA ARG A 232 -2.22 16.67 -0.48
C ARG A 232 -2.24 17.40 -1.83
N HIS A 233 -3.40 17.46 -2.49
CA HIS A 233 -3.54 18.16 -3.77
C HIS A 233 -3.27 19.67 -3.66
N ALA A 234 -3.77 20.32 -2.61
CA ALA A 234 -3.52 21.74 -2.35
C ALA A 234 -2.03 22.01 -2.06
N ASN A 235 -1.36 21.13 -1.30
CA ASN A 235 0.08 21.23 -1.06
C ASN A 235 0.92 21.01 -2.33
N GLU A 236 0.53 20.08 -3.20
CA GLU A 236 1.21 19.89 -4.48
C GLU A 236 1.07 21.12 -5.39
N SER A 237 -0.13 21.70 -5.44
CA SER A 237 -0.38 22.95 -6.17
C SER A 237 0.45 24.12 -5.61
N LEU A 238 0.58 24.21 -4.28
CA LEU A 238 1.44 25.17 -3.59
C LEU A 238 2.93 25.00 -3.94
N ARG A 239 3.42 23.76 -3.97
CA ARG A 239 4.81 23.47 -4.36
C ARG A 239 5.06 23.85 -5.81
N SER A 240 4.16 23.48 -6.71
CA SER A 240 4.23 23.84 -8.13
C SER A 240 4.26 25.36 -8.32
N ALA A 241 3.35 26.09 -7.67
CA ALA A 241 3.32 27.55 -7.70
C ALA A 241 4.60 28.18 -7.13
N ASN A 242 5.16 27.66 -6.04
CA ASN A 242 6.42 28.14 -5.48
C ASN A 242 7.61 27.90 -6.42
N THR A 243 7.66 26.75 -7.09
CA THR A 243 8.70 26.46 -8.10
C THR A 243 8.60 27.44 -9.26
N ALA A 244 7.40 27.67 -9.79
CA ALA A 244 7.19 28.62 -10.88
C ALA A 244 7.54 30.07 -10.47
N LEU A 245 7.23 30.48 -9.24
CA LEU A 245 7.66 31.77 -8.71
C LEU A 245 9.19 31.87 -8.59
N ARG A 246 9.88 30.80 -8.18
CA ARG A 246 11.35 30.79 -8.11
C ARG A 246 11.98 30.87 -9.49
N GLU A 247 11.44 30.15 -10.47
CA GLU A 247 11.89 30.23 -11.87
C GLU A 247 11.67 31.61 -12.47
N ALA A 248 10.49 32.21 -12.26
CA ALA A 248 10.18 33.56 -12.72
C ALA A 248 11.11 34.61 -12.06
N ASN A 249 11.36 34.48 -10.75
CA ASN A 249 12.30 35.34 -10.03
C ASN A 249 13.74 35.15 -10.54
N ALA A 250 14.18 33.92 -10.82
CA ALA A 250 15.50 33.64 -11.37
C ALA A 250 15.67 34.19 -12.80
N ALA A 251 14.59 34.20 -13.58
CA ALA A 251 14.54 34.84 -14.90
C ALA A 251 14.42 36.38 -14.83
N GLY A 252 14.22 36.95 -13.63
CA GLY A 252 14.01 38.38 -13.43
C GLY A 252 12.66 38.89 -13.97
N VAL A 253 11.71 38.00 -14.21
CA VAL A 253 10.38 38.32 -14.72
C VAL A 253 9.41 38.36 -13.54
N GLY A 254 8.98 39.57 -13.16
CA GLY A 254 7.89 39.74 -12.20
C GLY A 254 6.55 39.51 -12.88
N ASP A 255 5.99 38.31 -12.75
CA ASP A 255 4.67 37.95 -13.28
C ASP A 255 3.59 38.06 -12.19
N ALA A 256 2.66 39.00 -12.36
CA ALA A 256 1.57 39.26 -11.43
C ALA A 256 0.53 38.12 -11.39
N ASP A 257 0.33 37.41 -12.50
CA ASP A 257 -0.64 36.32 -12.57
C ASP A 257 -0.12 35.08 -11.83
N LEU A 258 1.19 34.85 -11.88
CA LEU A 258 1.87 33.83 -11.08
C LEU A 258 1.79 34.10 -9.58
N ILE A 259 1.93 35.37 -9.16
CA ILE A 259 1.77 35.77 -7.76
C ILE A 259 0.31 35.53 -7.29
N ASN A 260 -0.68 35.92 -8.10
CA ASN A 260 -2.08 35.66 -7.79
C ASN A 260 -2.38 34.16 -7.70
N THR A 261 -1.86 33.36 -8.64
CA THR A 261 -2.01 31.90 -8.64
C THR A 261 -1.38 31.26 -7.40
N ALA A 262 -0.21 31.74 -6.99
CA ALA A 262 0.45 31.24 -5.78
C ALA A 262 -0.31 31.61 -4.50
N MET A 263 -0.85 32.83 -4.43
CA MET A 263 -1.68 33.28 -3.31
C MET A 263 -2.99 32.48 -3.23
N GLU A 264 -3.62 32.19 -4.38
CA GLU A 264 -4.80 31.33 -4.44
C GLU A 264 -4.49 29.90 -3.97
N ALA A 265 -3.36 29.33 -4.40
CA ALA A 265 -2.89 28.03 -3.94
C ALA A 265 -2.63 28.03 -2.41
N GLU A 266 -2.08 29.11 -1.86
CA GLU A 266 -1.85 29.25 -0.41
C GLU A 266 -3.16 29.29 0.37
N ILE A 267 -4.13 30.08 -0.10
CA ILE A 267 -5.45 30.14 0.52
C ILE A 267 -6.15 28.77 0.42
N ALA A 268 -6.04 28.08 -0.72
CA ALA A 268 -6.58 26.73 -0.88
C ALA A 268 -5.91 25.73 0.07
N GLY A 269 -4.59 25.80 0.23
CA GLY A 269 -3.82 24.99 1.18
C GLY A 269 -4.23 25.23 2.63
N LEU A 270 -4.37 26.49 3.05
CA LEU A 270 -4.83 26.84 4.40
C LEU A 270 -6.24 26.35 4.69
N ARG A 271 -7.16 26.48 3.73
CA ARG A 271 -8.53 25.97 3.86
C ARG A 271 -8.55 24.45 3.97
N ALA A 272 -7.78 23.76 3.14
CA ALA A 272 -7.68 22.30 3.19
C ALA A 272 -7.04 21.81 4.50
N ALA A 273 -6.05 22.54 5.03
CA ALA A 273 -5.44 22.22 6.32
C ALA A 273 -6.46 22.36 7.45
N GLN A 274 -7.21 23.46 7.48
CA GLN A 274 -8.26 23.68 8.46
C GLN A 274 -9.38 22.61 8.37
N ALA A 275 -9.78 22.22 7.16
CA ALA A 275 -10.80 21.19 6.95
C ALA A 275 -10.32 19.80 7.42
N SER A 276 -9.07 19.44 7.12
CA SER A 276 -8.42 18.23 7.64
C SER A 276 -8.37 18.23 9.17
N ASP A 277 -7.93 19.32 9.79
CA ASP A 277 -7.87 19.43 11.25
C ASP A 277 -9.25 19.28 11.89
N GLN A 278 -10.27 19.93 11.30
CA GLN A 278 -11.65 19.80 11.77
C GLN A 278 -12.18 18.36 11.62
N ALA A 279 -11.89 17.69 10.51
CA ALA A 279 -12.27 16.30 10.30
C ALA A 279 -11.60 15.36 11.32
N GLN A 280 -10.30 15.54 11.58
CA GLN A 280 -9.57 14.78 12.61
C GLN A 280 -10.15 14.99 14.01
N VAL A 281 -10.45 16.24 14.38
CA VAL A 281 -11.09 16.56 15.68
C VAL A 281 -12.45 15.89 15.80
N ASN A 282 -13.27 15.93 14.76
CA ASN A 282 -14.58 15.26 14.77
C ASN A 282 -14.46 13.74 14.93
N VAL A 283 -13.48 13.10 14.28
CA VAL A 283 -13.20 11.67 14.44
C VAL A 283 -12.79 11.34 15.87
N VAL A 284 -11.94 12.16 16.49
CA VAL A 284 -11.52 11.97 17.88
C VAL A 284 -12.71 12.15 18.84
N LEU A 285 -13.52 13.19 18.66
CA LEU A 285 -14.73 13.43 19.47
C LEU A 285 -15.71 12.26 19.38
N ALA A 286 -15.98 11.78 18.16
CA ALA A 286 -16.88 10.64 17.93
C ALA A 286 -16.38 9.36 18.61
N LYS A 287 -15.06 9.13 18.68
CA LYS A 287 -14.48 7.99 19.42
C LYS A 287 -14.51 8.16 20.93
N LEU A 288 -14.37 9.40 21.44
CA LEU A 288 -14.35 9.67 22.88
C LEU A 288 -15.74 9.71 23.51
N GLU A 289 -16.76 10.14 22.78
CA GLU A 289 -18.14 10.24 23.27
C GLU A 289 -18.72 8.92 23.84
N PRO A 290 -18.61 7.76 23.18
CA PRO A 290 -19.05 6.48 23.74
C PRO A 290 -18.21 6.05 24.95
N LEU A 291 -16.90 6.33 24.96
CA LEU A 291 -16.02 6.00 26.09
C LEU A 291 -16.37 6.82 27.33
N LEU A 292 -16.72 8.09 27.15
CA LEU A 292 -17.19 8.97 28.22
C LEU A 292 -18.57 8.56 28.74
N ALA A 293 -19.49 8.15 27.86
CA ALA A 293 -20.78 7.62 28.26
C ALA A 293 -20.65 6.31 29.06
N HIS A 294 -19.75 5.41 28.65
CA HIS A 294 -19.42 4.19 29.39
C HIS A 294 -18.80 4.49 30.76
N ALA A 295 -17.87 5.45 30.85
CA ALA A 295 -17.26 5.85 32.11
C ALA A 295 -18.25 6.48 33.09
N ARG A 296 -19.28 7.19 32.60
CA ARG A 296 -20.37 7.75 33.41
C ARG A 296 -21.35 6.71 33.93
N ASN A 297 -21.50 5.59 33.23
CA ASN A 297 -22.38 4.49 33.62
C ASN A 297 -21.68 3.45 34.51
N LEU A 298 -20.38 3.65 34.81
CA LEU A 298 -19.67 2.83 35.78
C LEU A 298 -20.19 3.18 37.18
N PRO A 299 -20.73 2.24 37.96
CA PRO A 299 -21.23 2.53 39.29
C PRO A 299 -20.10 3.12 40.14
N GLU A 300 -20.30 4.33 40.65
CA GLU A 300 -19.42 4.94 41.65
C GLU A 300 -19.43 4.06 42.91
N GLY A 301 -18.43 3.18 43.05
CA GLY A 301 -18.18 2.47 44.29
C GLY A 301 -17.89 0.97 44.14
N GLU A 302 -16.64 0.65 43.83
CA GLU A 302 -15.98 -0.50 44.45
C GLU A 302 -14.64 -0.01 44.99
N GLU A 303 -14.69 0.60 46.18
CA GLU A 303 -13.49 0.78 47.00
C GLU A 303 -13.00 -0.60 47.41
N VAL A 304 -11.77 -0.95 47.02
CA VAL A 304 -10.98 -2.07 47.58
C VAL A 304 -10.09 -1.52 48.69
#